data_AF-F9DLC4-F1
#
_entry.id   AF-F9DLC4-F1
#
_cell.length_a   1.000
_cell.length_b   1.000
_cell.length_c   1.000
_cell.angle_alpha   90.00
_cell.angle_beta   90.00
_cell.angle_gamma   90.00
#
_symmetry.space_group_name_H-M   'P 1'
#
loop_
_entity.id
_entity.type
_entity.pdbx_description
1 polymer ?
#
loop_
_entity_poly.entity_id
_entity_poly.type
_entity_poly.pdbx_seq_one_letter_code
_entity_poly.pdbx_strand_id
1 'polypeptide(L)'
;MMEQLSKSHIMMDYVRLEKEVRQKAKEYLGEITEENLKLFAESTKFITQSVFEKYYLEVDHLYSDGALKIKNEELLDQFMDFHDGYRASMKKWMANNEITIREMKVDTSISLPDLPSEDIKQTSLVIAGTGTLVAVGLFIFTDLWIAVAAELLFLGIAAVIYKKKKDKQTADYEFKIREYEILIEKEKSHLVNGLIKDLKTWLYNAEEYSDKILTKIGI
;
A
#
# COMPACT_ATOMS: atom_id res chain seq x y z
N MET A 1 -46.07 -7.12 -1.53
CA MET A 1 -45.15 -6.38 -2.41
C MET A 1 -44.40 -5.42 -1.52
N MET A 2 -43.31 -5.88 -0.89
CA MET A 2 -42.46 -5.03 -0.07
C MET A 2 -41.34 -4.54 -0.97
N GLU A 3 -41.29 -3.23 -1.19
CA GLU A 3 -40.19 -2.54 -1.85
C GLU A 3 -38.89 -2.95 -1.15
N GLN A 4 -37.98 -3.54 -1.92
CA GLN A 4 -36.58 -3.54 -1.57
C GLN A 4 -36.17 -2.07 -1.46
N LEU A 5 -36.13 -1.54 -0.24
CA LEU A 5 -35.33 -0.38 0.09
C LEU A 5 -33.92 -0.73 -0.37
N SER A 6 -33.54 -0.22 -1.53
CA SER A 6 -32.21 -0.24 -2.07
C SER A 6 -31.27 0.18 -0.94
N LYS A 7 -30.60 -0.77 -0.30
CA LYS A 7 -29.46 -0.49 0.59
C LYS A 7 -28.56 0.43 -0.23
N SER A 8 -28.45 1.72 0.14
CA SER A 8 -27.38 2.54 -0.42
C SER A 8 -26.11 1.94 0.15
N HIS A 9 -25.52 1.03 -0.61
CA HIS A 9 -24.27 0.39 -0.22
C HIS A 9 -23.21 1.48 -0.33
N ILE A 10 -22.93 2.16 0.78
CA ILE A 10 -21.74 3.00 0.90
C ILE A 10 -20.59 2.03 0.66
N MET A 11 -19.75 2.34 -0.31
CA MET A 11 -18.61 1.52 -0.68
C MET A 11 -17.32 2.27 -0.39
N MET A 12 -16.27 1.53 -0.08
CA MET A 12 -14.93 2.09 -0.04
C MET A 12 -14.59 2.78 -1.37
N ASP A 13 -13.95 3.95 -1.30
CA ASP A 13 -13.52 4.70 -2.48
C ASP A 13 -12.22 4.12 -3.07
N TYR A 14 -12.34 2.94 -3.67
CA TYR A 14 -11.21 2.23 -4.28
C TYR A 14 -10.59 2.99 -5.47
N VAL A 15 -11.38 3.84 -6.13
CA VAL A 15 -10.93 4.67 -7.24
C VAL A 15 -9.98 5.75 -6.72
N ARG A 16 -10.36 6.44 -5.63
CA ARG A 16 -9.49 7.40 -4.96
C ARG A 16 -8.22 6.74 -4.44
N LEU A 17 -8.33 5.59 -3.77
CA LEU A 17 -7.16 4.84 -3.29
C LEU A 17 -6.15 4.62 -4.44
N GLU A 18 -6.60 4.03 -5.53
CA GLU A 18 -5.72 3.72 -6.67
C GLU A 18 -5.11 4.98 -7.28
N LYS A 19 -5.91 6.02 -7.49
CA LYS A 19 -5.46 7.29 -8.07
C LYS A 19 -4.38 7.94 -7.22
N GLU A 20 -4.60 8.05 -5.91
CA GLU A 20 -3.67 8.71 -4.99
C GLU A 20 -2.39 7.88 -4.80
N VAL A 21 -2.47 6.56 -4.70
CA VAL A 21 -1.28 5.69 -4.61
C VAL A 21 -0.42 5.81 -5.88
N ARG A 22 -1.03 5.77 -7.07
CA ARG A 22 -0.30 5.96 -8.33
C ARG A 22 0.33 7.35 -8.44
N GLN A 23 -0.32 8.38 -7.89
CA GLN A 23 0.23 9.72 -7.84
C GLN A 23 1.46 9.77 -6.93
N LYS A 24 1.40 9.17 -5.73
CA LYS A 24 2.55 9.09 -4.82
C LYS A 24 3.70 8.27 -5.37
N ALA A 25 3.41 7.24 -6.15
CA ALA A 25 4.44 6.48 -6.86
C ALA A 25 5.22 7.37 -7.84
N LYS A 26 4.53 8.24 -8.60
CA LYS A 26 5.19 9.19 -9.51
C LYS A 26 6.01 10.24 -8.77
N GLU A 27 5.54 10.68 -7.60
CA GLU A 27 6.22 11.70 -6.79
C GLU A 27 7.50 11.17 -6.16
N TYR A 28 7.46 9.96 -5.58
CA TYR A 28 8.58 9.45 -4.79
C TYR A 28 9.43 8.43 -5.54
N LEU A 29 8.84 7.56 -6.37
CA LEU A 29 9.59 6.52 -7.09
C LEU A 29 10.24 7.03 -8.39
N GLY A 30 10.32 8.34 -8.60
CA GLY A 30 11.09 8.91 -9.72
C GLY A 30 12.58 8.56 -9.59
N GLU A 31 13.15 8.81 -8.41
CA GLU A 31 14.48 8.38 -8.01
C GLU A 31 14.36 7.29 -6.94
N ILE A 32 15.01 6.15 -7.16
CA ILE A 32 14.96 5.05 -6.19
C ILE A 32 15.99 5.30 -5.09
N THR A 33 15.53 5.87 -3.98
CA THR A 33 16.29 6.03 -2.75
C THR A 33 15.51 5.43 -1.57
N GLU A 34 16.21 5.17 -0.48
CA GLU A 34 15.59 4.70 0.76
C GLU A 34 14.51 5.68 1.25
N GLU A 35 14.86 6.97 1.33
CA GLU A 35 13.94 7.99 1.82
C GLU A 35 12.69 8.08 0.95
N ASN A 36 12.84 7.99 -0.37
CA ASN A 36 11.70 8.01 -1.28
C ASN A 36 10.80 6.77 -1.13
N LEU A 37 11.38 5.59 -0.93
CA LEU A 37 10.58 4.38 -0.68
C LEU A 37 9.84 4.46 0.64
N LYS A 38 10.47 5.01 1.68
CA LYS A 38 9.82 5.27 2.98
C LYS A 38 8.68 6.28 2.85
N LEU A 39 8.91 7.43 2.20
CA LEU A 39 7.89 8.45 1.98
C LEU A 39 6.71 7.90 1.17
N PHE A 40 6.98 7.04 0.18
CA PHE A 40 5.95 6.32 -0.55
C PHE A 40 5.16 5.37 0.36
N ALA A 41 5.85 4.57 1.18
CA ALA A 41 5.25 3.66 2.15
C ALA A 41 4.29 4.39 3.11
N GLU A 42 4.78 5.46 3.75
CA GLU A 42 4.04 6.25 4.73
C GLU A 42 2.84 6.95 4.09
N SER A 43 3.02 7.50 2.87
CA SER A 43 1.94 8.17 2.15
C SER A 43 0.82 7.18 1.77
N THR A 44 1.17 5.98 1.30
CA THR A 44 0.16 4.98 0.91
C THR A 44 -0.60 4.43 2.11
N LYS A 45 0.05 4.29 3.27
CA LYS A 45 -0.61 4.01 4.55
C LYS A 45 -1.63 5.09 4.88
N PHE A 46 -1.21 6.36 4.85
CA PHE A 46 -2.06 7.49 5.19
C PHE A 46 -3.28 7.58 4.25
N ILE A 47 -3.09 7.41 2.95
CA ILE A 47 -4.17 7.37 1.96
C ILE A 47 -5.18 6.27 2.32
N THR A 48 -4.71 5.07 2.63
CA THR A 48 -5.56 3.92 2.96
C THR A 48 -6.38 4.19 4.22
N GLN A 49 -5.74 4.70 5.27
CA GLN A 49 -6.41 5.10 6.51
C GLN A 49 -7.45 6.20 6.28
N SER A 50 -7.15 7.19 5.43
CA SER A 50 -8.09 8.24 5.05
C SER A 50 -9.30 7.71 4.28
N VAL A 51 -9.12 6.74 3.39
CA VAL A 51 -10.22 6.09 2.66
C VAL A 51 -11.12 5.30 3.62
N PHE A 52 -10.51 4.51 4.51
CA PHE A 52 -11.24 3.81 5.58
C PHE A 52 -12.01 4.77 6.47
N GLU A 53 -11.37 5.86 6.89
CA GLU A 53 -11.97 6.84 7.78
C GLU A 53 -13.19 7.53 7.17
N LYS A 54 -13.05 7.97 5.92
CA LYS A 54 -14.15 8.55 5.17
C LYS A 54 -15.32 7.58 5.06
N TYR A 55 -15.06 6.32 4.70
CA TYR A 55 -16.09 5.29 4.61
C TYR A 55 -16.87 5.13 5.91
N TYR A 56 -16.20 4.89 7.04
CA TYR A 56 -16.94 4.61 8.27
C TYR A 56 -17.68 5.85 8.79
N LEU A 57 -17.18 7.06 8.53
CA LEU A 57 -17.87 8.31 8.85
C LEU A 57 -19.12 8.52 7.97
N GLU A 58 -19.09 8.11 6.71
CA GLU A 58 -20.28 8.15 5.84
C GLU A 58 -21.33 7.15 6.32
N VAL A 59 -20.92 5.93 6.70
CA VAL A 59 -21.84 4.94 7.30
C VAL A 59 -22.41 5.45 8.62
N ASP A 60 -21.57 6.06 9.45
CA ASP A 60 -21.96 6.67 10.71
C ASP A 60 -23.05 7.72 10.50
N HIS A 61 -22.76 8.72 9.66
CA HIS A 61 -23.70 9.78 9.31
C HIS A 61 -25.00 9.21 8.73
N LEU A 62 -24.94 8.21 7.84
CA LEU A 62 -26.12 7.61 7.22
C LEU A 62 -27.14 7.12 8.26
N TYR A 63 -26.67 6.54 9.37
CA TYR A 63 -27.50 5.90 10.39
C TYR A 63 -27.70 6.75 11.67
N SER A 64 -26.84 7.72 11.98
CA SER A 64 -27.01 8.60 13.15
C SER A 64 -27.96 9.76 12.91
N ASP A 65 -27.83 10.43 11.77
CA ASP A 65 -28.48 11.72 11.48
C ASP A 65 -28.85 11.91 10.01
N GLY A 66 -28.49 10.96 9.14
CA GLY A 66 -28.71 10.98 7.70
C GLY A 66 -30.01 10.31 7.24
N ALA A 67 -30.01 9.89 5.97
CA ALA A 67 -31.20 9.42 5.27
C ALA A 67 -31.82 8.15 5.86
N LEU A 68 -31.02 7.30 6.50
CA LEU A 68 -31.46 6.07 7.16
C LEU A 68 -31.35 6.17 8.68
N LYS A 69 -31.48 7.38 9.22
CA LYS A 69 -31.43 7.64 10.66
C LYS A 69 -32.24 6.62 11.44
N ILE A 70 -31.57 5.95 12.38
CA ILE A 70 -32.17 5.01 13.30
C ILE A 70 -33.18 5.75 14.18
N LYS A 71 -34.44 5.28 14.17
CA LYS A 71 -35.52 5.85 14.99
C LYS A 71 -35.73 5.15 16.31
N ASN A 72 -35.28 3.90 16.42
CA ASN A 72 -35.37 3.12 17.66
C ASN A 72 -34.20 3.54 18.57
N GLU A 73 -34.51 4.07 19.76
CA GLU A 73 -33.51 4.57 20.70
C GLU A 73 -32.55 3.47 21.19
N GLU A 74 -33.07 2.28 21.50
CA GLU A 74 -32.25 1.13 21.94
C GLU A 74 -31.26 0.70 20.83
N LEU A 75 -31.71 0.72 19.57
CA LEU A 75 -30.85 0.40 18.43
C LEU A 75 -29.80 1.50 18.19
N LEU A 76 -30.18 2.77 18.37
CA LEU A 76 -29.26 3.89 18.26
C LEU A 76 -28.18 3.84 19.34
N ASP A 77 -28.55 3.47 20.58
CA ASP A 77 -27.60 3.29 21.68
C ASP A 77 -26.60 2.17 21.36
N GLN A 78 -27.04 1.02 20.85
CA GLN A 78 -26.16 -0.06 20.40
C GLN A 78 -25.25 0.37 19.24
N PHE A 79 -25.74 1.20 18.32
CA PHE A 79 -24.95 1.73 17.22
C PHE A 79 -23.86 2.70 17.71
N MET A 80 -24.22 3.58 18.64
CA MET A 80 -23.40 4.68 19.15
C MET A 80 -22.49 4.30 20.31
N ASP A 81 -22.66 3.11 20.90
CA ASP A 81 -21.91 2.65 22.07
C ASP A 81 -20.40 2.81 21.85
N PHE A 82 -19.75 3.53 22.78
CA PHE A 82 -18.34 3.88 22.70
C PHE A 82 -17.39 2.72 23.02
N HIS A 83 -17.89 1.67 23.65
CA HIS A 83 -17.14 0.48 24.00
C HIS A 83 -17.25 -0.61 22.93
N ASP A 84 -18.46 -0.94 22.45
CA ASP A 84 -18.66 -2.05 21.50
C ASP A 84 -19.62 -1.77 20.34
N GLY A 85 -20.15 -0.55 20.23
CA GLY A 85 -20.97 -0.12 19.12
C GLY A 85 -20.22 -0.07 17.78
N TYR A 86 -20.92 0.34 16.72
CA TYR A 86 -20.37 0.35 15.36
C TYR A 86 -19.07 1.15 15.27
N ARG A 87 -19.07 2.39 15.80
CA ARG A 87 -17.89 3.28 15.82
C ARG A 87 -16.70 2.65 16.53
N ALA A 88 -16.93 2.10 17.72
CA ALA A 88 -15.88 1.50 18.53
C ALA A 88 -15.32 0.25 17.84
N SER A 89 -16.20 -0.56 17.24
CA SER A 89 -15.85 -1.79 16.55
C SER A 89 -15.02 -1.54 15.29
N MET A 90 -15.34 -0.53 14.48
CA MET A 90 -14.53 -0.15 13.31
C MET A 90 -13.15 0.36 13.71
N LYS A 91 -13.05 1.20 14.75
CA LYS A 91 -11.76 1.67 15.27
C LYS A 91 -10.91 0.52 15.82
N LYS A 92 -11.52 -0.39 16.59
CA LYS A 92 -10.86 -1.61 17.10
C LYS A 92 -10.38 -2.50 15.95
N TRP A 93 -11.17 -2.65 14.90
CA TRP A 93 -10.77 -3.43 13.73
C TRP A 93 -9.53 -2.85 13.07
N MET A 94 -9.49 -1.54 12.80
CA MET A 94 -8.32 -0.89 12.23
C MET A 94 -7.07 -1.01 13.13
N ALA A 95 -7.24 -0.92 14.46
CA ALA A 95 -6.14 -1.08 15.40
C ALA A 95 -5.60 -2.52 15.47
N ASN A 96 -6.47 -3.52 15.31
CA ASN A 96 -6.13 -4.94 15.42
C ASN A 96 -5.74 -5.58 14.08
N ASN A 97 -6.02 -4.90 12.96
CA ASN A 97 -5.71 -5.38 11.62
C ASN A 97 -4.68 -4.44 11.00
N GLU A 98 -3.41 -4.76 11.22
CA GLU A 98 -2.32 -4.10 10.50
C GLU A 98 -2.54 -4.22 8.99
N ILE A 99 -1.99 -3.26 8.23
CA ILE A 99 -2.07 -3.28 6.77
C ILE A 99 -1.11 -4.34 6.25
N THR A 100 -1.56 -5.60 6.30
CA THR A 100 -0.80 -6.74 5.81
C THR A 100 -0.97 -6.85 4.29
N ILE A 101 0.14 -6.70 3.56
CA ILE A 101 0.21 -6.94 2.11
C ILE A 101 0.29 -8.44 1.87
N ARG A 102 -0.71 -9.05 1.23
CA ARG A 102 -0.83 -10.52 1.14
C ARG A 102 -0.44 -11.08 -0.22
N GLU A 103 -0.53 -10.29 -1.30
CA GLU A 103 -0.32 -10.76 -2.66
C GLU A 103 0.53 -9.79 -3.50
N MET A 104 1.85 -9.88 -3.34
CA MET A 104 2.78 -9.60 -4.42
C MET A 104 3.19 -10.92 -5.07
N LYS A 105 2.84 -11.15 -6.34
CA LYS A 105 3.48 -12.22 -7.10
C LYS A 105 4.89 -11.76 -7.44
N VAL A 106 5.82 -11.88 -6.50
CA VAL A 106 7.24 -11.64 -6.74
C VAL A 106 7.68 -12.65 -7.79
N ASP A 107 7.85 -12.15 -9.01
CA ASP A 107 8.56 -12.89 -10.03
C ASP A 107 10.03 -12.87 -9.60
N THR A 108 10.43 -13.85 -8.79
CA THR A 108 11.81 -13.98 -8.27
C THR A 108 12.82 -14.29 -9.38
N SER A 109 12.40 -14.28 -10.65
CA SER A 109 13.27 -14.36 -11.81
C SER A 109 14.08 -13.08 -12.07
N ILE A 110 14.20 -12.18 -11.08
CA ILE A 110 15.04 -10.98 -11.15
C ILE A 110 16.48 -11.45 -11.30
N SER A 111 16.90 -11.60 -12.55
CA SER A 111 18.29 -11.88 -12.88
C SER A 111 19.08 -10.61 -12.59
N LEU A 112 20.00 -10.70 -11.63
CA LEU A 112 21.07 -9.73 -11.54
C LEU A 112 21.78 -9.66 -12.90
N PRO A 113 21.97 -8.47 -13.49
CA PRO A 113 22.90 -8.34 -14.60
C PRO A 113 24.33 -8.54 -14.08
N ASP A 114 25.21 -9.10 -14.93
CA ASP A 114 26.61 -9.37 -14.58
C ASP A 114 27.36 -8.07 -14.23
N LEU A 115 27.48 -7.80 -12.94
CA LEU A 115 28.33 -6.77 -12.36
C LEU A 115 29.73 -7.34 -12.09
N PRO A 116 30.80 -6.55 -12.30
CA PRO A 116 32.14 -6.92 -11.84
C PRO A 116 32.17 -7.23 -10.34
N SER A 117 33.02 -8.16 -9.91
CA SER A 117 33.05 -8.64 -8.52
C SER A 117 33.32 -7.55 -7.46
N GLU A 118 34.08 -6.51 -7.79
CA GLU A 118 34.28 -5.34 -6.92
C GLU A 118 33.01 -4.49 -6.75
N ASP A 119 32.21 -4.39 -7.81
CA ASP A 119 30.96 -3.63 -7.80
C ASP A 119 29.88 -4.36 -7.02
N ILE A 120 29.86 -5.69 -7.12
CA ILE A 120 29.01 -6.53 -6.28
C ILE A 120 29.32 -6.25 -4.81
N LYS A 121 30.61 -6.26 -4.41
CA LYS A 121 31.00 -5.99 -3.01
C LYS A 121 30.59 -4.59 -2.53
N GLN A 122 30.84 -3.55 -3.34
CA GLN A 122 30.48 -2.18 -2.98
C GLN A 122 28.96 -2.00 -2.87
N THR A 123 28.23 -2.56 -3.83
CA THR A 123 26.75 -2.52 -3.85
C THR A 123 26.20 -3.24 -2.62
N SER A 124 26.65 -4.47 -2.35
CA SER A 124 26.23 -5.25 -1.18
C SER A 124 26.44 -4.51 0.15
N LEU A 125 27.55 -3.77 0.30
CA LEU A 125 27.83 -3.03 1.54
C LEU A 125 26.90 -1.82 1.72
N VAL A 126 26.61 -1.08 0.64
CA VAL A 126 25.64 0.02 0.64
C VAL A 126 24.23 -0.50 0.93
N ILE A 127 23.87 -1.65 0.36
CA ILE A 127 22.56 -2.29 0.53
C ILE A 127 22.38 -2.85 1.94
N ALA A 128 23.40 -3.43 2.56
CA ALA A 128 23.29 -3.90 3.94
C ALA A 128 22.93 -2.74 4.89
N GLY A 129 23.52 -1.56 4.67
CA GLY A 129 23.21 -0.34 5.42
C GLY A 129 21.82 0.22 5.13
N THR A 130 21.49 0.42 3.85
CA THR A 130 20.18 0.98 3.43
C THR A 130 19.02 0.01 3.68
N GLY A 131 19.19 -1.27 3.39
CA GLY A 131 18.18 -2.31 3.61
C GLY A 131 17.74 -2.43 5.07
N THR A 132 18.65 -2.20 6.03
CA THR A 132 18.32 -2.18 7.46
C THR A 132 17.40 -1.01 7.81
N LEU A 133 17.66 0.18 7.27
CA LEU A 133 16.87 1.37 7.57
C LEU A 133 15.52 1.38 6.83
N VAL A 134 15.50 0.89 5.60
CA VAL A 134 14.28 0.65 4.82
C VAL A 134 13.35 -0.29 5.59
N ALA A 135 13.85 -1.44 6.06
CA ALA A 135 13.05 -2.39 6.84
C ALA A 135 12.37 -1.75 8.06
N VAL A 136 12.99 -0.77 8.72
CA VAL A 136 12.39 -0.03 9.85
C VAL A 136 11.20 0.83 9.39
N GLY A 137 11.31 1.52 8.25
CA GLY A 137 10.21 2.32 7.68
C GLY A 137 9.08 1.49 7.08
N LEU A 138 9.41 0.29 6.58
CA LEU A 138 8.48 -0.63 5.93
C LEU A 138 7.88 -1.68 6.86
N PHE A 139 8.23 -1.68 8.16
CA PHE A 139 7.81 -2.68 9.15
C PHE A 139 6.29 -2.89 9.26
N ILE A 140 5.51 -1.88 8.84
CA ILE A 140 4.04 -1.93 8.77
C ILE A 140 3.49 -2.78 7.63
N PHE A 141 4.36 -3.27 6.75
CA PHE A 141 4.06 -4.10 5.59
C PHE A 141 4.78 -5.45 5.74
N THR A 142 4.35 -6.45 4.97
CA THR A 142 4.92 -7.81 5.04
C THR A 142 6.35 -7.90 4.51
N ASP A 143 7.07 -8.93 4.95
CA ASP A 143 8.40 -9.32 4.45
C ASP A 143 8.49 -9.37 2.92
N LEU A 144 7.42 -9.78 2.25
CA LEU A 144 7.35 -9.84 0.80
C LEU A 144 7.49 -8.46 0.13
N TRP A 145 6.91 -7.43 0.74
CA TRP A 145 7.00 -6.07 0.24
C TRP A 145 8.35 -5.44 0.55
N ILE A 146 8.90 -5.76 1.73
CA ILE A 146 10.26 -5.38 2.11
C ILE A 146 11.27 -5.95 1.10
N ALA A 147 11.10 -7.21 0.68
CA ALA A 147 11.95 -7.84 -0.32
C ALA A 147 11.89 -7.11 -1.67
N VAL A 148 10.71 -6.82 -2.21
CA VAL A 148 10.56 -6.10 -3.49
C VAL A 148 11.12 -4.68 -3.42
N ALA A 149 10.90 -3.97 -2.31
CA ALA A 149 11.46 -2.63 -2.12
C ALA A 149 12.99 -2.67 -2.04
N ALA A 150 13.57 -3.68 -1.38
CA ALA A 150 15.01 -3.88 -1.31
C ALA A 150 15.62 -4.23 -2.67
N GLU A 151 14.95 -5.05 -3.47
CA GLU A 151 15.35 -5.36 -4.85
C GLU A 151 15.31 -4.12 -5.75
N LEU A 152 14.26 -3.30 -5.64
CA LEU A 152 14.16 -2.06 -6.38
C LEU A 152 15.31 -1.09 -6.00
N LEU A 153 15.61 -0.98 -4.70
CA LEU A 153 16.77 -0.25 -4.18
C LEU A 153 18.09 -0.75 -4.74
N PHE A 154 18.29 -2.06 -4.73
CA PHE A 154 19.47 -2.71 -5.30
C PHE A 154 19.66 -2.26 -6.75
N LEU A 155 18.60 -2.36 -7.57
CA LEU A 155 18.62 -1.98 -8.98
C LEU A 155 18.93 -0.49 -9.17
N GLY A 156 18.32 0.38 -8.36
CA GLY A 156 18.59 1.82 -8.37
C GLY A 156 20.05 2.16 -8.07
N ILE A 157 20.62 1.56 -7.01
CA ILE A 157 22.02 1.75 -6.62
C ILE A 157 22.97 1.22 -7.71
N ALA A 158 22.71 0.02 -8.23
CA ALA A 158 23.50 -0.57 -9.31
C ALA A 158 23.53 0.33 -10.55
N ALA A 159 22.37 0.87 -10.95
CA ALA A 159 22.26 1.80 -12.08
C ALA A 159 23.06 3.08 -11.85
N VAL A 160 23.03 3.66 -10.64
CA VAL A 160 23.81 4.86 -10.28
C VAL A 160 25.31 4.57 -10.31
N ILE A 161 25.77 3.46 -9.73
CA ILE A 161 27.18 3.06 -9.75
C ILE A 161 27.64 2.87 -11.19
N TYR A 162 26.85 2.18 -12.01
CA TYR A 162 27.15 1.96 -13.41
C TYR A 162 27.26 3.29 -14.20
N LYS A 163 26.31 4.21 -14.01
CA LYS A 163 26.32 5.56 -14.62
C LYS A 163 27.55 6.39 -14.24
N LYS A 164 28.08 6.23 -13.02
CA LYS A 164 29.31 6.92 -12.56
C LYS A 164 30.59 6.39 -13.20
N LYS A 165 30.57 5.22 -13.85
CA LYS A 165 31.74 4.57 -14.47
C LYS A 165 31.92 4.87 -15.97
N LYS A 166 31.31 5.96 -16.46
CA LYS A 166 31.30 6.42 -17.87
C LYS A 166 32.67 6.38 -18.57
N ASP A 167 33.77 6.48 -17.83
CA ASP A 167 35.14 6.47 -18.37
C ASP A 167 35.66 5.09 -18.83
N LYS A 168 34.94 3.98 -18.57
CA LYS A 168 35.29 2.64 -19.10
C LYS A 168 34.40 2.29 -20.30
N GLN A 169 34.80 2.79 -21.48
CA GLN A 169 34.19 2.52 -22.79
C GLN A 169 34.08 1.01 -23.07
N THR A 170 32.95 0.41 -22.69
CA THR A 170 32.48 -0.87 -23.25
C THR A 170 31.47 -0.52 -24.33
N ALA A 171 31.54 -1.20 -25.48
CA ALA A 171 30.68 -0.95 -26.64
C ALA A 171 29.17 -1.00 -26.31
N ASP A 172 28.80 -1.62 -25.19
CA ASP A 172 27.43 -1.86 -24.76
C ASP A 172 26.97 -0.96 -23.59
N TYR A 173 27.69 0.11 -23.25
CA TYR A 173 27.36 0.97 -22.09
C TYR A 173 25.93 1.54 -22.14
N GLU A 174 25.53 2.10 -23.28
CA GLU A 174 24.19 2.66 -23.47
C GLU A 174 23.10 1.58 -23.45
N PHE A 175 23.40 0.40 -24.00
CA PHE A 175 22.51 -0.76 -23.96
C PHE A 175 22.25 -1.20 -22.52
N LYS A 176 23.31 -1.34 -21.71
CA LYS A 176 23.20 -1.72 -20.30
C LYS A 176 22.44 -0.70 -19.46
N ILE A 177 22.67 0.60 -19.67
CA ILE A 177 21.87 1.64 -18.99
C ILE A 177 20.39 1.49 -19.31
N ARG A 178 20.06 1.24 -20.58
CA ARG A 178 18.68 1.07 -21.01
C ARG A 178 18.04 -0.18 -20.43
N GLU A 179 18.80 -1.28 -20.29
CA GLU A 179 18.34 -2.47 -19.58
C GLU A 179 18.02 -2.18 -18.12
N TYR A 180 18.88 -1.44 -17.40
CA TYR A 180 18.61 -1.02 -16.02
C TYR A 180 17.33 -0.19 -15.92
N GLU A 181 17.14 0.78 -16.83
CA GLU A 181 15.95 1.63 -16.82
C GLU A 181 14.66 0.84 -17.07
N ILE A 182 14.68 -0.12 -18.00
CA ILE A 182 13.53 -1.00 -18.27
C ILE A 182 13.21 -1.88 -17.05
N LEU A 183 14.22 -2.49 -16.43
CA LEU A 183 14.04 -3.34 -15.25
C LEU A 183 13.50 -2.53 -14.07
N ILE A 184 14.06 -1.34 -13.81
CA ILE A 184 13.58 -0.44 -12.76
C ILE A 184 12.11 -0.07 -12.98
N GLU A 185 11.69 0.29 -14.19
CA GLU A 185 10.29 0.65 -14.46
C GLU A 185 9.33 -0.55 -14.36
N LYS A 186 9.78 -1.74 -14.76
CA LYS A 186 9.03 -2.99 -14.55
C LYS A 186 8.80 -3.23 -13.06
N GLU A 187 9.85 -3.14 -12.25
CA GLU A 187 9.77 -3.39 -10.80
C GLU A 187 8.99 -2.31 -10.06
N LYS A 188 9.11 -1.03 -10.45
CA LYS A 188 8.22 0.03 -9.93
C LYS A 188 6.76 -0.30 -10.20
N SER A 189 6.44 -0.69 -11.44
CA SER A 189 5.06 -1.02 -11.82
C SER A 189 4.53 -2.22 -11.04
N HIS A 190 5.36 -3.23 -10.86
CA HIS A 190 5.03 -4.41 -10.07
C HIS A 190 4.79 -4.04 -8.60
N LEU A 191 5.69 -3.25 -8.02
CA LEU A 191 5.59 -2.74 -6.65
C LEU A 191 4.28 -1.97 -6.41
N VAL A 192 3.98 -1.03 -7.30
CA VAL A 192 2.80 -0.16 -7.17
C VAL A 192 1.50 -0.94 -7.36
N ASN A 193 1.43 -1.81 -8.36
CA ASN A 193 0.22 -2.58 -8.65
C ASN A 193 -0.08 -3.62 -7.55
N GLY A 194 0.96 -4.31 -7.06
CA GLY A 194 0.83 -5.25 -5.95
C GLY A 194 0.31 -4.56 -4.69
N LEU A 195 0.94 -3.43 -4.32
CA LEU A 195 0.52 -2.63 -3.17
C LEU A 195 -0.95 -2.18 -3.30
N ILE A 196 -1.36 -1.64 -4.45
CA ILE A 196 -2.75 -1.21 -4.66
C ILE A 196 -3.74 -2.37 -4.45
N LYS A 197 -3.43 -3.55 -5.00
CA LYS A 197 -4.28 -4.73 -4.87
C LYS A 197 -4.47 -5.13 -3.40
N ASP A 198 -3.39 -5.12 -2.63
CA ASP A 198 -3.42 -5.48 -1.22
C ASP A 198 -4.13 -4.45 -0.36
N LEU A 199 -3.90 -3.16 -0.60
CA LEU A 199 -4.62 -2.09 0.08
C LEU A 199 -6.14 -2.16 -0.21
N LYS A 200 -6.53 -2.46 -1.45
CA LYS A 200 -7.94 -2.70 -1.80
C LYS A 200 -8.50 -3.91 -1.05
N THR A 201 -7.73 -4.99 -0.94
CA THR A 201 -8.15 -6.20 -0.20
C THR A 201 -8.31 -5.91 1.29
N TRP A 202 -7.41 -5.14 1.88
CA TRP A 202 -7.52 -4.72 3.28
C TRP A 202 -8.79 -3.88 3.51
N LEU A 203 -9.06 -2.89 2.64
CA LEU A 203 -10.28 -2.09 2.70
C LEU A 203 -11.55 -2.92 2.44
N TYR A 204 -11.49 -3.92 1.57
CA TYR A 204 -12.60 -4.84 1.36
C TYR A 204 -12.92 -5.65 2.62
N ASN A 205 -11.90 -6.16 3.32
CA ASN A 205 -12.10 -6.86 4.58
C ASN A 205 -12.71 -5.94 5.67
N ALA A 206 -12.36 -4.65 5.64
CA ALA A 206 -12.98 -3.64 6.50
C ALA A 206 -14.47 -3.42 6.17
N GLU A 207 -14.80 -3.33 4.88
CA GLU A 207 -16.18 -3.21 4.39
C GLU A 207 -17.01 -4.43 4.80
N GLU A 208 -16.50 -5.65 4.58
CA GLU A 208 -17.19 -6.87 5.02
C GLU A 208 -17.39 -6.92 6.55
N TYR A 209 -16.43 -6.42 7.32
CA TYR A 209 -16.53 -6.37 8.76
C TYR A 209 -17.57 -5.34 9.22
N SER A 210 -17.62 -4.18 8.57
CA SER A 210 -18.65 -3.16 8.76
C SER A 210 -20.04 -3.76 8.52
N ASP A 211 -20.24 -4.44 7.38
CA ASP A 211 -21.51 -5.10 7.04
C ASP A 211 -21.93 -6.15 8.09
N LYS A 212 -20.96 -6.92 8.60
CA LYS A 212 -21.22 -7.91 9.66
C LYS A 212 -21.69 -7.25 10.95
N ILE A 213 -21.10 -6.11 11.33
CA ILE A 213 -21.53 -5.37 12.54
C ILE A 213 -22.94 -4.83 12.35
N LEU A 214 -23.19 -4.11 11.24
CA LEU A 214 -24.50 -3.54 10.93
C LEU A 214 -25.59 -4.61 10.92
N THR A 215 -25.32 -5.74 10.26
CA THR A 215 -26.26 -6.87 10.23
C THR A 215 -26.51 -7.45 11.62
N LYS A 216 -25.47 -7.57 12.46
CA LYS A 216 -25.57 -8.08 13.83
C LYS A 216 -26.46 -7.21 14.72
N ILE A 217 -26.39 -5.88 14.56
CA ILE A 217 -27.25 -4.95 15.29
C ILE A 217 -28.64 -4.80 14.65
N GLY A 218 -28.87 -5.31 13.44
CA GLY A 218 -30.18 -5.30 12.79
C GLY A 218 -30.39 -4.18 11.77
N ILE A 219 -29.30 -3.73 11.14
CA ILE A 219 -29.23 -2.71 10.07
C ILE A 219 -28.72 -3.38 8.77
#